data_AF-A0A966UBB5-F1
#
_entry.id   AF-A0A966UBB5-F1
#
_cell.length_a   1.000
_cell.length_b   1.000
_cell.length_c   1.000
_cell.angle_alpha   90.00
_cell.angle_beta   90.00
_cell.angle_gamma   90.00
#
_symmetry.space_group_name_H-M   'P 1'
#
loop_
_entity.id
_entity.type
_entity.pdbx_description
1 polymer ?
#
loop_
_entity_poly.entity_id
_entity_poly.type
_entity_poly.pdbx_seq_one_letter_code
_entity_poly.pdbx_strand_id
1 'polypeptide(L)'
;MGSGLVLQVHQRQRLGSSRSKRRPRSDCAVSIDEALGTINLFPNPTSGAFTLERSELAGNIEVTVIGLQGQLLLATEWTAGQSELNIDLSDLAAGVYMVRLTAEEGTRTLRVAVQR
;
A
#
# COMPACT_ATOMS: atom_id res chain seq x y z
N MET A 1 32.19 -70.41 16.39
CA MET A 1 30.72 -70.32 16.34
C MET A 1 30.36 -68.85 16.57
N GLY A 2 29.82 -68.05 15.66
CA GLY A 2 29.10 -68.36 14.42
C GLY A 2 27.76 -67.62 14.45
N SER A 3 27.75 -66.31 14.70
CA SER A 3 26.53 -65.49 14.74
C SER A 3 26.17 -65.09 13.33
N GLY A 4 25.47 -65.99 12.65
CA GLY A 4 24.74 -65.68 11.43
C GLY A 4 23.34 -65.17 11.73
N LEU A 5 22.75 -64.62 10.68
CA LEU A 5 21.34 -64.62 10.31
C LEU A 5 20.60 -63.26 10.31
N VAL A 6 20.35 -62.85 9.06
CA VAL A 6 19.14 -62.22 8.46
C VAL A 6 18.79 -60.78 8.82
N LEU A 7 19.02 -59.82 7.92
CA LEU A 7 18.13 -59.44 6.79
C LEU A 7 16.66 -59.29 7.18
N GLN A 8 16.23 -58.03 7.34
CA GLN A 8 14.86 -57.63 7.07
C GLN A 8 14.85 -56.58 5.95
N VAL A 9 14.38 -57.05 4.82
CA VAL A 9 13.95 -56.31 3.62
C VAL A 9 12.55 -55.73 3.85
N HIS A 10 12.08 -54.94 2.86
CA HIS A 10 10.72 -54.40 2.66
C HIS A 10 10.48 -53.02 3.31
N GLN A 11 9.95 -51.97 2.66
CA GLN A 11 9.19 -51.87 1.41
C GLN A 11 9.05 -50.40 0.96
N ARG A 12 9.09 -50.21 -0.37
CA ARG A 12 8.27 -49.30 -1.22
C ARG A 12 8.04 -47.84 -0.77
N GLN A 13 8.24 -46.91 -1.70
CA GLN A 13 7.15 -46.41 -2.56
C GLN A 13 7.64 -45.36 -3.58
N ARG A 14 7.27 -45.59 -4.85
CA ARG A 14 7.27 -44.60 -5.94
C ARG A 14 6.16 -43.57 -5.69
N LEU A 15 6.48 -42.29 -5.79
CA LEU A 15 5.60 -41.18 -6.18
C LEU A 15 6.52 -40.21 -6.94
N GLY A 16 6.30 -39.83 -8.19
CA GLY A 16 5.08 -39.21 -8.69
C GLY A 16 5.39 -37.73 -8.99
N SER A 17 5.77 -37.47 -10.24
CA SER A 17 5.37 -36.31 -11.07
C SER A 17 5.33 -34.88 -10.48
N SER A 18 6.07 -34.00 -11.15
CA SER A 18 5.60 -32.69 -11.65
C SER A 18 4.95 -31.70 -10.67
N ARG A 19 5.68 -30.64 -10.28
CA ARG A 19 5.13 -29.27 -10.35
C ARG A 19 6.20 -28.19 -10.15
N SER A 20 6.39 -27.41 -11.21
CA SER A 20 6.88 -26.03 -11.21
C SER A 20 6.53 -25.31 -9.90
N LYS A 21 7.52 -25.09 -9.02
CA LYS A 21 7.33 -24.25 -7.84
C LYS A 21 7.49 -22.81 -8.28
N ARG A 22 6.37 -22.26 -8.72
CA ARG A 22 6.13 -20.87 -9.05
C ARG A 22 6.78 -19.96 -8.00
N ARG A 23 7.53 -18.99 -8.51
CA ARG A 23 8.05 -17.83 -7.78
C ARG A 23 6.94 -17.22 -6.92
N PRO A 24 7.13 -16.98 -5.62
CA PRO A 24 6.62 -15.77 -5.06
C PRO A 24 7.53 -14.65 -5.58
N ARG A 25 7.07 -13.93 -6.61
CA ARG A 25 7.40 -12.50 -6.64
C ARG A 25 6.73 -11.98 -5.38
N SER A 26 7.53 -11.77 -4.34
CA SER A 26 7.08 -11.01 -3.17
C SER A 26 6.84 -9.61 -3.72
N ASP A 27 5.62 -9.40 -4.21
CA ASP A 27 5.15 -8.07 -4.54
C ASP A 27 5.24 -7.29 -3.23
N CYS A 28 6.00 -6.21 -3.31
CA CYS A 28 6.43 -5.44 -2.19
C CYS A 28 5.20 -5.00 -1.39
N ALA A 29 5.04 -5.51 -0.17
CA ALA A 29 4.09 -4.96 0.79
C ALA A 29 4.64 -3.61 1.24
N VAL A 30 4.51 -2.60 0.40
CA VAL A 30 4.88 -1.23 0.69
C VAL A 30 3.74 -0.64 1.54
N SER A 31 3.69 -1.07 2.79
CA SER A 31 2.93 -0.40 3.84
C SER A 31 3.80 0.76 4.30
N ILE A 32 3.71 1.91 3.62
CA ILE A 32 4.44 3.11 4.03
C ILE A 32 3.58 3.80 5.06
N ASP A 33 3.84 3.51 6.34
CA ASP A 33 3.10 4.13 7.43
C ASP A 33 3.90 5.17 8.24
N GLU A 34 5.23 5.25 8.12
CA GLU A 34 6.00 5.98 9.15
C GLU A 34 7.01 7.02 8.64
N ALA A 35 6.94 7.46 7.38
CA ALA A 35 7.92 8.43 6.86
C ALA A 35 7.53 9.91 6.99
N LEU A 36 6.23 10.25 7.09
CA LEU A 36 5.73 11.63 6.92
C LEU A 36 4.98 12.18 8.15
N GLY A 37 5.33 11.73 9.35
CA GLY A 37 4.61 12.13 10.56
C GLY A 37 3.16 11.66 10.60
N THR A 38 2.38 12.22 11.52
CA THR A 38 0.93 11.96 11.60
C THR A 38 0.20 12.86 10.63
N ILE A 39 -0.41 12.26 9.60
CA ILE A 39 -1.27 12.95 8.63
C ILE A 39 -2.67 12.35 8.75
N ASN A 40 -3.63 13.20 9.09
CA ASN A 40 -5.03 12.87 9.20
C ASN A 40 -5.75 13.26 7.91
N LEU A 41 -6.73 12.45 7.51
CA LEU A 41 -7.62 12.75 6.39
C LEU A 41 -9.05 12.70 6.89
N PHE A 42 -9.78 13.81 6.75
CA PHE A 42 -11.18 13.89 7.17
C PHE A 42 -12.00 14.79 6.22
N PRO A 43 -13.29 14.50 6.01
CA PRO A 43 -13.97 13.24 6.37
C PRO A 43 -13.54 12.09 5.44
N ASN A 44 -13.41 10.88 6.00
CA ASN A 44 -13.27 9.63 5.24
C ASN A 44 -14.35 8.66 5.71
N PRO A 45 -15.39 8.34 4.90
CA PRO A 45 -15.59 8.68 3.48
C PRO A 45 -16.00 10.14 3.23
N THR A 46 -15.71 10.67 2.05
CA THR A 46 -16.09 12.04 1.63
C THR A 46 -17.22 12.02 0.58
N SER A 47 -18.05 13.05 0.53
CA SER A 47 -19.03 13.27 -0.56
C SER A 47 -18.46 14.04 -1.75
N GLY A 48 -17.21 14.51 -1.68
CA GLY A 48 -16.60 15.28 -2.76
C GLY A 48 -15.36 16.07 -2.34
N ALA A 49 -15.32 16.62 -1.13
CA ALA A 49 -14.15 17.35 -0.62
C ALA A 49 -13.58 16.70 0.64
N PHE A 50 -12.26 16.63 0.75
CA PHE A 50 -11.58 16.15 1.94
C PHE A 50 -10.48 17.12 2.35
N THR A 51 -10.22 17.14 3.65
CA THR A 51 -9.17 17.93 4.27
C THR A 51 -8.08 16.99 4.74
N LEU A 52 -6.85 17.33 4.39
CA LEU A 52 -5.66 16.75 4.96
C LEU A 52 -5.18 17.66 6.07
N GLU A 53 -4.86 17.08 7.21
CA GLU A 53 -4.24 17.76 8.35
C GLU A 53 -2.94 17.06 8.68
N ARG A 54 -1.88 17.82 8.94
CA ARG A 54 -0.60 17.28 9.37
C ARG A 54 -0.19 17.89 10.69
N SER A 55 0.31 17.06 11.59
CA SER A 55 0.90 17.55 12.84
C SER A 55 2.25 18.21 12.62
N GLU A 56 3.00 17.77 11.60
CA GLU A 56 4.33 18.26 11.29
C GLU A 56 4.29 19.28 10.15
N LEU A 57 4.55 20.55 10.47
CA LEU A 57 4.53 21.65 9.51
C LEU A 57 5.86 21.84 8.75
N ALA A 58 6.82 20.95 9.00
CA ALA A 58 8.12 20.96 8.37
C ALA A 58 8.07 20.25 7.00
N GLY A 59 8.86 20.75 6.05
CA GLY A 59 8.94 20.18 4.70
C GLY A 59 7.77 20.53 3.80
N ASN A 60 8.05 20.58 2.49
CA ASN A 60 7.02 20.62 1.47
C ASN A 60 6.61 19.19 1.12
N ILE A 61 5.31 18.97 0.99
CA ILE A 61 4.75 17.65 0.64
C ILE A 61 4.03 17.78 -0.68
N GLU A 62 4.47 17.06 -1.71
CA GLU A 62 3.73 16.93 -2.95
C GLU A 62 2.55 15.97 -2.74
N VAL A 63 1.34 16.47 -2.95
CA VAL A 63 0.09 15.72 -2.79
C VAL A 63 -0.47 15.40 -4.17
N THR A 64 -0.54 14.12 -4.49
CA THR A 64 -1.03 13.61 -5.78
C THR A 64 -2.18 12.64 -5.57
N VAL A 65 -3.33 12.93 -6.19
CA VAL A 65 -4.52 12.08 -6.18
C VAL A 65 -4.54 11.24 -7.44
N ILE A 66 -4.61 9.92 -7.27
CA ILE A 66 -4.47 8.94 -8.33
C ILE A 66 -5.69 8.03 -8.32
N GLY A 67 -6.30 7.81 -9.49
CA GLY A 67 -7.41 6.86 -9.66
C GLY A 67 -6.94 5.41 -9.64
N LEU A 68 -7.89 4.47 -9.52
CA LEU A 68 -7.58 3.02 -9.56
C LEU A 68 -6.93 2.56 -10.88
N GLN A 69 -7.11 3.32 -11.97
CA GLN A 69 -6.46 3.06 -13.25
C GLN A 69 -5.02 3.62 -13.33
N GLY A 70 -4.51 4.21 -12.24
CA GLY A 70 -3.19 4.87 -12.23
C GLY A 70 -3.18 6.24 -12.90
N GLN A 71 -4.35 6.80 -13.20
CA GLN A 71 -4.48 8.14 -13.78
C GLN A 71 -4.24 9.19 -12.69
N LEU A 72 -3.34 10.13 -12.93
CA LEU A 72 -3.19 11.31 -12.06
C LEU A 72 -4.39 12.22 -12.26
N LEU A 73 -5.17 12.43 -11.21
CA LEU A 73 -6.40 13.23 -11.23
C LEU A 73 -6.15 14.65 -10.73
N LEU A 74 -5.33 14.78 -9.68
CA LEU A 74 -4.97 16.06 -9.09
C LEU A 74 -3.55 15.99 -8.57
N ALA A 75 -2.80 17.08 -8.72
CA ALA A 75 -1.50 17.27 -8.12
C ALA A 75 -1.45 18.67 -7.52
N THR A 76 -1.06 18.76 -6.26
CA THR A 76 -0.92 20.03 -5.54
C THR A 76 0.25 19.93 -4.57
N GLU A 77 0.87 21.05 -4.23
CA GLU A 77 1.96 21.10 -3.27
C GLU A 77 1.46 21.65 -1.94
N TRP A 78 1.74 20.92 -0.86
CA TRP A 78 1.47 21.33 0.50
C TRP A 78 2.74 21.95 1.09
N THR A 79 2.79 23.28 1.10
CA THR A 79 3.94 24.06 1.57
C THR A 79 4.13 23.97 3.08
N ALA A 80 5.38 23.98 3.53
CA ALA A 80 5.74 24.10 4.94
C ALA A 80 5.02 25.28 5.63
N GLY A 81 4.55 25.07 6.86
CA GLY A 81 3.79 26.07 7.63
C GLY A 81 2.26 26.00 7.48
N GLN A 82 1.74 25.29 6.47
CA GLN A 82 0.31 25.01 6.37
C GLN A 82 -0.06 23.75 7.15
N SER A 83 -0.98 23.85 8.12
CA SER A 83 -1.47 22.74 8.93
C SER A 83 -2.55 21.92 8.25
N GLU A 84 -3.29 22.56 7.35
CA GLU A 84 -4.44 21.98 6.67
C GLU A 84 -4.34 22.25 5.16
N LEU A 85 -4.77 21.27 4.37
CA LEU A 85 -4.92 21.38 2.94
C LEU A 85 -6.29 20.85 2.53
N ASN A 86 -7.11 21.71 1.93
CA ASN A 86 -8.41 21.32 1.43
C ASN A 86 -8.31 20.90 -0.04
N ILE A 87 -8.80 19.70 -0.34
CA ILE A 87 -8.83 19.14 -1.69
C ILE A 87 -10.28 18.88 -2.08
N ASP A 88 -10.70 19.51 -3.17
CA ASP A 88 -12.01 19.26 -3.77
C ASP A 88 -11.87 18.24 -4.91
N LEU A 89 -12.55 17.12 -4.75
CA LEU A 89 -12.79 16.08 -5.75
C LEU A 89 -14.27 16.08 -6.17
N SER A 90 -15.00 17.19 -5.97
CA SER A 90 -16.43 17.28 -6.31
C SER A 90 -16.67 17.24 -7.82
N ASP A 91 -15.63 17.38 -8.63
CA ASP A 91 -15.66 17.14 -10.08
C ASP A 91 -15.51 15.64 -10.43
N LEU A 92 -14.98 14.81 -9.52
CA LEU A 92 -14.67 13.39 -9.75
C LEU A 92 -15.80 12.45 -9.30
N ALA A 93 -16.04 11.38 -10.07
CA ALA A 93 -17.09 10.39 -9.77
C ALA A 93 -16.95 9.73 -8.38
N ALA A 94 -18.02 9.12 -7.87
CA ALA A 94 -17.94 8.29 -6.67
C ALA A 94 -17.03 7.08 -6.95
N GLY A 95 -16.10 6.80 -6.04
CA GLY A 95 -15.06 5.79 -6.25
C GLY A 95 -13.99 5.81 -5.18
N VAL A 96 -13.01 4.91 -5.30
CA VAL A 96 -11.84 4.87 -4.41
C VAL A 96 -10.67 5.54 -5.11
N TYR A 97 -9.97 6.40 -4.40
CA TYR A 97 -8.79 7.12 -4.87
C TYR A 97 -7.62 6.91 -3.92
N MET A 98 -6.41 7.00 -4.47
CA MET A 98 -5.16 6.93 -3.72
C MET A 98 -4.56 8.33 -3.66
N VAL A 99 -4.37 8.86 -2.46
CA VAL A 99 -3.70 10.14 -2.22
C VAL A 99 -2.25 9.83 -1.83
N ARG A 100 -1.32 10.10 -2.73
CA ARG A 100 0.11 9.96 -2.51
C ARG A 100 0.70 11.28 -2.07
N LEU A 101 1.31 11.27 -0.90
CA LEU A 101 2.01 12.36 -0.24
C LEU A 101 3.50 12.07 -0.38
N THR A 102 4.26 12.94 -1.01
CA THR A 102 5.70 12.78 -1.21
C THR A 102 6.41 13.95 -0.56
N ALA A 103 7.21 13.70 0.47
CA ALA A 103 8.10 14.70 1.06
C ALA A 103 9.56 14.25 0.93
N GLU A 104 10.49 15.07 1.41
CA GLU A 104 11.92 14.72 1.43
C GLU A 104 12.21 13.49 2.31
N GLU A 105 11.46 13.33 3.40
CA GLU A 105 11.64 12.23 4.37
C GLU A 105 11.06 10.90 3.87
N GLY A 106 10.14 10.93 2.91
CA GLY A 106 9.62 9.74 2.25
C GLY A 106 8.29 9.95 1.54
N THR A 107 7.55 8.87 1.33
CA THR A 107 6.28 8.92 0.59
C THR A 107 5.22 8.17 1.38
N ARG A 108 4.03 8.74 1.58
CA ARG A 108 2.89 8.06 2.21
C ARG A 108 1.73 7.98 1.22
N THR A 109 1.05 6.84 1.17
CA THR A 109 -0.15 6.70 0.33
C THR A 109 -1.37 6.44 1.20
N LEU A 110 -2.34 7.35 1.15
CA LEU A 110 -3.63 7.24 1.82
C LEU A 110 -4.69 6.79 0.82
N ARG A 111 -5.69 6.05 1.30
CA ARG A 111 -6.87 5.69 0.50
C ARG A 111 -8.06 6.53 0.94
N VAL A 112 -8.72 7.18 -0.01
CA VAL A 112 -9.95 7.94 0.21
C VAL A 112 -11.09 7.32 -0.60
N ALA A 113 -12.23 7.12 0.04
CA ALA A 113 -13.45 6.67 -0.62
C ALA A 113 -14.40 7.87 -0.79
N VAL A 114 -14.75 8.16 -2.04
CA VAL A 114 -15.76 9.16 -2.40
C VAL A 114 -17.08 8.42 -2.60
N GLN A 115 -18.08 8.75 -1.78
CA GLN A 115 -19.43 8.19 -1.86
C GLN A 115 -20.39 9.35 -2.08
N ARG A 116 -20.80 9.57 -3.34
CA ARG A 116 -21.86 10.52 -3.68
C ARG A 116 -23.23 9.91 -3.46
#